data_AF-A0A2A5SK74-F1
#
_entry.id   AF-A0A2A5SK74-F1
#
_cell.length_a   1.000
_cell.length_b   1.000
_cell.length_c   1.000
_cell.angle_alpha   90.00
_cell.angle_beta   90.00
_cell.angle_gamma   90.00
#
_symmetry.space_group_name_H-M   'P 1'
#
loop_
_entity.id
_entity.type
_entity.pdbx_description
1 polymer ?
#
loop_
_entity_poly.entity_id
_entity_poly.type
_entity_poly.pdbx_seq_one_letter_code
_entity_poly.pdbx_strand_id
1 'polypeptide(L)'
;MPQGNTTNTSDNYDYFAPVAPTGYTFKSTSSAVTVQNFPSGTVNPNQINISYTPLVQTGGFTFNYDPTAQRTPAVPTKISVSGVTDQLFSASSLNVQKNLTDKVLAGYYIYKITSASGKATSGATTDATIKAFFALNPSFDTTTANNQYQVTLAPTNQLGQVSFDYNNSIPTNPPALPSTIQLSGLTGSDLSFVMPTLEPGYVVNEVLGPDNKTYSSVTEALKANDHFTTGSNNFKVTIAAEKQMGTISYNWASNVPGQNGVAGELQATLPSSTSIWGYGGEQLSFTPNIPKGYAIDKVVAPDGKTYVDGSIQGKTALEAAQAANPRFIVGANNFAITLRALSKDITLQVNIDQSSGNGAPTAPQPYTIATVLTGAPIDATSIDKAQNWLNDWITNNASGWSIKDFLSPYRVSYGSLKDAVAGAGGVAFSEVNIYQANLVYNGKIDFSSVPTKIDFGENTISSVEKSYQGVLDNSVVVSDTRATSLATPWTVSVAQTSPIQEVMSDTGAPVMGGISFMNYLSYDGQVLTSNPQIIHSTTSGKTGDTVVIDGKSPSLFTLRVPIGFQKADANFKGTLSWTLTSAP
;
A
#
# COMPACT_ATOMS: atom_id res chain seq x y z
N MET A 1 -13.23 103.80 117.53
CA MET A 1 -12.49 104.66 116.57
C MET A 1 -12.17 103.79 115.36
N PRO A 2 -12.46 104.26 114.14
CA PRO A 2 -13.30 103.54 113.17
C PRO A 2 -12.57 102.50 112.32
N GLN A 3 -13.38 101.55 111.83
CA GLN A 3 -13.11 100.61 110.75
C GLN A 3 -12.35 101.28 109.60
N GLY A 4 -11.07 100.94 109.45
CA GLY A 4 -10.37 101.00 108.18
C GLY A 4 -10.82 99.81 107.34
N ASN A 5 -12.03 99.89 106.81
CA ASN A 5 -12.50 99.04 105.74
C ASN A 5 -11.65 99.42 104.52
N THR A 6 -10.44 98.85 104.40
CA THR A 6 -9.73 98.85 103.12
C THR A 6 -10.55 97.94 102.23
N THR A 7 -11.50 98.57 101.55
CA THR A 7 -12.01 98.07 100.28
C THR A 7 -10.77 97.73 99.47
N ASN A 8 -10.45 96.44 99.37
CA ASN A 8 -9.57 95.99 98.29
C ASN A 8 -10.28 96.48 97.03
N THR A 9 -9.72 97.51 96.41
CA THR A 9 -10.14 97.93 95.09
C THR A 9 -10.08 96.67 94.22
N SER A 10 -11.19 96.36 93.56
CA SER A 10 -11.21 95.31 92.54
C SER A 10 -10.20 95.71 91.47
N ASP A 11 -8.99 95.16 91.52
CA ASP A 11 -8.04 95.33 90.44
C ASP A 11 -8.57 94.51 89.25
N ASN A 12 -9.01 95.21 88.21
CA ASN A 12 -9.36 94.59 86.95
C ASN A 12 -8.07 94.30 86.18
N TYR A 13 -7.77 93.02 85.98
CA TYR A 13 -6.67 92.59 85.13
C TYR A 13 -7.22 92.16 83.77
N ASP A 14 -6.72 92.78 82.70
CA ASP A 14 -7.01 92.33 81.35
C ASP A 14 -6.20 91.07 81.04
N TYR A 15 -6.90 89.97 80.81
CA TYR A 15 -6.28 88.75 80.33
C TYR A 15 -6.32 88.73 78.80
N PHE A 16 -5.16 88.82 78.16
CA PHE A 16 -5.02 88.62 76.73
C PHE A 16 -4.94 87.13 76.45
N ALA A 17 -5.92 86.61 75.69
CA ALA A 17 -5.86 85.25 75.21
C ALA A 17 -4.55 85.06 74.40
N PRO A 18 -3.82 83.94 74.59
CA PRO A 18 -2.68 83.63 73.75
C PRO A 18 -3.08 83.62 72.27
N VAL A 19 -2.12 83.92 71.41
CA VAL A 19 -2.31 83.76 69.96
C VAL A 19 -2.71 82.31 69.69
N ALA A 20 -3.73 82.12 68.84
CA ALA A 20 -4.19 80.78 68.49
C ALA A 20 -3.03 79.95 67.94
N PRO A 21 -2.89 78.67 68.36
CA PRO A 21 -1.89 77.77 67.78
C PRO A 21 -2.05 77.68 66.26
N THR A 22 -0.96 77.46 65.54
CA THR A 22 -0.99 77.24 64.09
C THR A 22 -2.00 76.15 63.74
N GLY A 23 -2.85 76.39 62.75
CA GLY A 23 -3.94 75.48 62.36
C GLY A 23 -5.26 75.69 63.13
N TYR A 24 -5.32 76.67 64.03
CA TYR A 24 -6.51 76.98 64.83
C TYR A 24 -6.85 78.48 64.76
N THR A 25 -8.14 78.80 64.93
CA THR A 25 -8.63 80.17 65.10
C THR A 25 -9.27 80.34 66.48
N PHE A 26 -9.14 81.53 67.05
CA PHE A 26 -9.77 81.86 68.34
C PHE A 26 -11.29 81.71 68.24
N LYS A 27 -11.90 81.02 69.22
CA LYS A 27 -13.35 80.84 69.31
C LYS A 27 -13.94 81.70 70.41
N SER A 28 -13.47 81.50 71.64
CA SER A 28 -14.02 82.14 72.83
C SER A 28 -13.11 81.98 74.03
N THR A 29 -13.21 82.92 74.97
CA THR A 29 -12.75 82.74 76.37
C THR A 29 -13.96 82.48 77.27
N SER A 30 -13.74 81.81 78.40
CA SER A 30 -14.73 81.76 79.48
C SER A 30 -15.08 83.17 79.95
N SER A 31 -16.28 83.33 80.54
CA SER A 31 -16.66 84.57 81.21
C SER A 31 -15.61 85.01 82.23
N ALA A 32 -15.54 86.32 82.51
CA ALA A 32 -14.62 86.88 83.49
C ALA A 32 -14.75 86.16 84.85
N VAL A 33 -13.61 85.85 85.47
CA VAL A 33 -13.55 85.16 86.77
C VAL A 33 -13.10 86.13 87.85
N THR A 34 -13.75 86.08 89.01
CA THR A 34 -13.29 86.80 90.19
C THR A 34 -12.19 85.99 90.87
N VAL A 35 -10.97 86.52 90.91
CA VAL A 35 -9.84 85.83 91.55
C VAL A 35 -10.04 85.82 93.07
N GLN A 36 -10.19 84.63 93.64
CA GLN A 36 -10.36 84.44 95.08
C GLN A 36 -9.29 83.50 95.67
N ASN A 37 -8.91 83.75 96.92
CA ASN A 37 -8.05 82.84 97.68
C ASN A 37 -8.78 81.53 97.95
N PHE A 38 -8.10 80.39 97.81
CA PHE A 38 -8.68 79.06 98.03
C PHE A 38 -7.77 78.21 98.92
N PRO A 39 -8.32 77.27 99.72
CA PRO A 39 -7.53 76.44 100.63
C PRO A 39 -6.55 75.51 99.90
N SER A 40 -5.35 75.36 100.46
CA SER A 40 -4.35 74.41 99.96
C SER A 40 -4.93 72.98 99.96
N GLY A 41 -4.81 72.27 98.83
CA GLY A 41 -5.38 70.93 98.63
C GLY A 41 -6.76 70.89 97.99
N THR A 42 -7.35 72.04 97.63
CA THR A 42 -8.62 72.12 96.86
C THR A 42 -8.40 72.49 95.39
N VAL A 43 -9.34 72.15 94.51
CA VAL A 43 -9.27 72.49 93.08
C VAL A 43 -9.35 74.01 92.92
N ASN A 44 -8.41 74.59 92.19
CA ASN A 44 -8.32 76.04 91.97
C ASN A 44 -9.57 76.56 91.20
N PRO A 45 -10.40 77.45 91.79
CA PRO A 45 -11.57 78.01 91.13
C PRO A 45 -11.23 79.11 90.11
N ASN A 46 -10.00 79.62 90.11
CA ASN A 46 -9.56 80.73 89.25
C ASN A 46 -9.06 80.20 87.89
N GLN A 47 -9.94 79.56 87.12
CA GLN A 47 -9.59 78.99 85.81
C GLN A 47 -10.19 79.82 84.67
N ILE A 48 -9.34 80.30 83.76
CA ILE A 48 -9.76 80.87 82.47
C ILE A 48 -9.61 79.78 81.41
N ASN A 49 -10.72 79.41 80.77
CA ASN A 49 -10.71 78.44 79.68
C ASN A 49 -10.71 79.18 78.34
N ILE A 50 -9.81 78.79 77.45
CA ILE A 50 -9.69 79.38 76.11
C ILE A 50 -9.96 78.29 75.10
N SER A 51 -10.92 78.54 74.23
CA SER A 51 -11.33 77.60 73.20
C SER A 51 -10.88 78.10 71.84
N TYR A 52 -10.33 77.19 71.05
CA TYR A 52 -9.99 77.41 69.65
C TYR A 52 -10.81 76.48 68.75
N THR A 53 -11.07 76.92 67.52
CA THR A 53 -11.69 76.09 66.47
C THR A 53 -10.61 75.67 65.48
N PRO A 54 -10.49 74.37 65.14
CA PRO A 54 -9.54 73.94 64.12
C PRO A 54 -9.91 74.53 62.75
N LEU A 55 -8.92 74.92 61.98
CA LEU A 55 -9.11 75.46 60.63
C LEU A 55 -9.45 74.33 59.65
N VAL A 56 -10.19 74.69 58.59
CA VAL A 56 -10.47 73.78 57.48
C VAL A 56 -9.17 73.46 56.74
N GLN A 57 -8.93 72.17 56.49
CA GLN A 57 -7.79 71.65 55.75
C GLN A 57 -8.28 70.89 54.52
N THR A 58 -7.45 70.90 53.48
CA THR A 58 -7.67 70.08 52.28
C THR A 58 -6.45 69.21 52.01
N GLY A 59 -6.70 67.91 51.86
CA GLY A 59 -5.71 66.90 51.57
C GLY A 59 -5.81 66.47 50.11
N GLY A 60 -4.67 66.31 49.44
CA GLY A 60 -4.62 65.90 48.03
C GLY A 60 -3.75 64.67 47.83
N PHE A 61 -4.25 63.68 47.10
CA PHE A 61 -3.52 62.48 46.72
C PHE A 61 -3.39 62.41 45.21
N THR A 62 -2.19 62.67 44.70
CA THR A 62 -1.87 62.60 43.27
C THR A 62 -1.19 61.27 42.97
N PHE A 63 -1.59 60.60 41.89
CA PHE A 63 -1.07 59.29 41.54
C PHE A 63 0.07 59.38 40.52
N ASN A 64 1.01 58.45 40.60
CA ASN A 64 1.97 58.13 39.54
C ASN A 64 2.24 56.62 39.53
N TYR A 65 2.85 56.13 38.45
CA TYR A 65 3.38 54.78 38.43
C TYR A 65 4.84 54.79 38.86
N ASP A 66 5.31 53.64 39.35
CA ASP A 66 6.73 53.36 39.47
C ASP A 66 7.41 53.61 38.11
N PRO A 67 8.55 54.32 38.05
CA PRO A 67 9.25 54.60 36.79
C PRO A 67 9.65 53.36 35.97
N THR A 68 9.72 52.20 36.62
CA THR A 68 10.02 50.91 35.98
C THR A 68 8.79 50.24 35.36
N ALA A 69 7.58 50.73 35.67
CA ALA A 69 6.34 50.19 35.11
C ALA A 69 6.23 50.51 33.61
N GLN A 70 5.90 49.48 32.83
CA GLN A 70 5.77 49.57 31.38
C GLN A 70 4.30 49.47 30.97
N ARG A 71 3.95 50.00 29.79
CA ARG A 71 2.61 49.93 29.18
C ARG A 71 1.47 50.23 30.19
N THR A 72 1.64 51.28 30.98
CA THR A 72 0.72 51.60 32.06
C THR A 72 -0.60 52.18 31.53
N PRO A 73 -1.74 51.87 32.19
CA PRO A 73 -3.01 52.53 31.88
C PRO A 73 -2.98 53.99 32.32
N ALA A 74 -4.02 54.75 31.95
CA ALA A 74 -4.13 56.17 32.34
C ALA A 74 -3.97 56.34 33.86
N VAL A 75 -3.19 57.34 34.26
CA VAL A 75 -2.92 57.63 35.68
C VAL A 75 -4.24 57.96 36.39
N PRO A 76 -4.53 57.36 37.56
CA PRO A 76 -5.76 57.65 38.29
C PRO A 76 -5.89 59.13 38.65
N THR A 77 -7.13 59.62 38.59
CA THR A 77 -7.48 60.99 38.96
C THR A 77 -7.13 61.30 40.41
N LYS A 78 -6.65 62.52 40.69
CA LYS A 78 -6.40 63.03 42.05
C LYS A 78 -7.61 62.81 42.95
N ILE A 79 -7.36 62.34 44.18
CA ILE A 79 -8.35 62.36 45.27
C ILE A 79 -8.14 63.63 46.09
N SER A 80 -9.21 64.34 46.39
CA SER A 80 -9.21 65.47 47.33
C SER A 80 -10.13 65.14 48.49
N VAL A 81 -9.67 65.40 49.72
CA VAL A 81 -10.44 65.21 50.95
C VAL A 81 -10.40 66.50 51.76
N SER A 82 -11.52 66.88 52.36
CA SER A 82 -11.62 68.08 53.19
C SER A 82 -11.98 67.70 54.62
N GLY A 83 -11.31 68.33 55.58
CA GLY A 83 -11.54 68.12 57.00
C GLY A 83 -11.07 69.32 57.80
N VAL A 84 -10.80 69.14 59.09
CA VAL A 84 -10.23 70.18 59.96
C VAL A 84 -8.89 69.73 60.53
N THR A 85 -8.06 70.68 60.98
CA THR A 85 -6.79 70.39 61.67
C THR A 85 -6.97 69.36 62.78
N ASP A 86 -6.02 68.42 62.87
CA ASP A 86 -5.99 67.29 63.80
C ASP A 86 -7.13 66.25 63.65
N GLN A 87 -8.02 66.40 62.67
CA GLN A 87 -8.97 65.33 62.32
C GLN A 87 -8.23 64.14 61.71
N LEU A 88 -8.47 62.94 62.26
CA LEU A 88 -7.83 61.70 61.83
C LEU A 88 -8.27 61.27 60.42
N PHE A 89 -7.33 60.88 59.56
CA PHE A 89 -7.62 60.32 58.23
C PHE A 89 -8.34 58.96 58.27
N SER A 90 -8.20 58.23 59.38
CA SER A 90 -8.93 56.99 59.64
C SER A 90 -10.41 57.21 60.00
N ALA A 91 -10.86 58.46 60.16
CA ALA A 91 -12.26 58.76 60.41
C ALA A 91 -13.11 58.28 59.22
N SER A 92 -14.14 57.47 59.51
CA SER A 92 -15.06 56.92 58.51
C SER A 92 -15.76 57.99 57.67
N SER A 93 -15.95 59.20 58.21
CA SER A 93 -16.51 60.35 57.50
C SER A 93 -15.67 60.82 56.31
N LEU A 94 -14.36 60.53 56.30
CA LEU A 94 -13.45 60.94 55.22
C LEU A 94 -13.25 59.86 54.14
N ASN A 95 -13.51 58.59 54.46
CA ASN A 95 -13.36 57.43 53.57
C ASN A 95 -12.00 57.34 52.83
N VAL A 96 -10.91 57.91 53.38
CA VAL A 96 -9.63 58.08 52.66
C VAL A 96 -9.05 56.73 52.22
N GLN A 97 -9.02 55.74 53.11
CA GLN A 97 -8.53 54.40 52.80
C GLN A 97 -9.31 53.74 51.67
N LYS A 98 -10.64 53.75 51.77
CA LYS A 98 -11.52 53.18 50.74
C LYS A 98 -11.28 53.87 49.40
N ASN A 99 -11.25 55.20 49.39
CA ASN A 99 -11.04 55.97 48.18
C ASN A 99 -9.67 55.69 47.55
N LEU A 100 -8.62 55.52 48.35
CA LEU A 100 -7.29 55.14 47.86
C LEU A 100 -7.29 53.73 47.26
N THR A 101 -7.87 52.76 47.95
CA THR A 101 -7.98 51.37 47.47
C THR A 101 -8.80 51.28 46.18
N ASP A 102 -9.92 52.01 46.09
CA ASP A 102 -10.79 52.02 44.90
C ASP A 102 -10.11 52.63 43.66
N LYS A 103 -9.03 53.41 43.82
CA LYS A 103 -8.23 53.97 42.71
C LYS A 103 -7.11 53.04 42.24
N VAL A 104 -6.88 51.91 42.91
CA VAL A 104 -5.89 50.93 42.50
C VAL A 104 -6.47 50.09 41.35
N LEU A 105 -5.83 50.17 40.19
CA LEU A 105 -6.22 49.39 39.01
C LEU A 105 -5.78 47.93 39.14
N ALA A 106 -6.52 47.02 38.49
CA ALA A 106 -6.15 45.61 38.45
C ALA A 106 -4.71 45.44 37.93
N GLY A 107 -3.94 44.56 38.57
CA GLY A 107 -2.54 44.35 38.23
C GLY A 107 -1.58 45.33 38.89
N TYR A 108 -2.05 46.28 39.70
CA TYR A 108 -1.22 47.24 40.43
C TYR A 108 -1.55 47.24 41.93
N TYR A 109 -0.66 47.83 42.72
CA TYR A 109 -0.89 48.10 44.13
C TYR A 109 -0.22 49.41 44.55
N ILE A 110 -0.67 50.02 45.66
CA ILE A 110 0.01 51.18 46.23
C ILE A 110 1.30 50.71 46.89
N TYR A 111 2.44 50.97 46.24
CA TYR A 111 3.75 50.61 46.75
C TYR A 111 4.32 51.69 47.66
N LYS A 112 4.03 52.98 47.39
CA LYS A 112 4.59 54.09 48.15
C LYS A 112 3.63 55.27 48.25
N ILE A 113 3.59 55.94 49.41
CA ILE A 113 2.94 57.23 49.59
C ILE A 113 3.97 58.21 50.18
N THR A 114 4.18 59.34 49.51
CA THR A 114 5.13 60.38 49.92
C THR A 114 4.38 61.65 50.29
N SER A 115 4.60 62.17 51.49
CA SER A 115 4.08 63.48 51.93
C SER A 115 4.87 64.64 51.32
N ALA A 116 4.27 65.83 51.27
CA ALA A 116 4.94 67.07 50.85
C ALA A 116 6.17 67.42 51.70
N SER A 117 6.24 66.91 52.94
CA SER A 117 7.42 67.01 53.82
C SER A 117 8.59 66.09 53.42
N GLY A 118 8.43 65.27 52.37
CA GLY A 118 9.43 64.32 51.88
C GLY A 118 9.43 62.96 52.59
N LYS A 119 8.62 62.77 53.64
CA LYS A 119 8.48 61.47 54.31
C LYS A 119 7.70 60.50 53.43
N ALA A 120 8.27 59.34 53.15
CA ALA A 120 7.67 58.28 52.34
C ALA A 120 7.39 57.02 53.16
N THR A 121 6.30 56.35 52.85
CA THR A 121 5.93 55.03 53.40
C THR A 121 5.76 54.04 52.28
N SER A 122 6.34 52.85 52.40
CA SER A 122 6.19 51.78 51.42
C SER A 122 5.74 50.46 52.04
N GLY A 123 5.18 49.58 51.22
CA GLY A 123 4.67 48.28 51.64
C GLY A 123 4.55 47.30 50.47
N ALA A 124 4.40 46.01 50.79
CA ALA A 124 4.27 44.94 49.77
C ALA A 124 2.84 44.82 49.20
N THR A 125 1.86 45.47 49.82
CA THR A 125 0.46 45.51 49.39
C THR A 125 -0.12 46.89 49.63
N THR A 126 -1.21 47.22 48.93
CA THR A 126 -1.96 48.47 49.13
C THR A 126 -2.31 48.70 50.60
N ASP A 127 -2.86 47.68 51.26
CA ASP A 127 -3.28 47.78 52.67
C ASP A 127 -2.10 48.01 53.62
N ALA A 128 -0.98 47.33 53.40
CA ALA A 128 0.23 47.53 54.20
C ALA A 128 0.76 48.96 54.06
N THR A 129 0.78 49.49 52.83
CA THR A 129 1.25 50.86 52.56
C THR A 129 0.31 51.91 53.14
N ILE A 130 -1.00 51.76 52.99
CA ILE A 130 -1.98 52.70 53.58
C ILE A 130 -1.90 52.68 55.12
N LYS A 131 -1.78 51.50 55.73
CA LYS A 131 -1.64 51.36 57.18
C LYS A 131 -0.37 52.05 57.70
N ALA A 132 0.75 51.88 57.00
CA ALA A 132 2.01 52.55 57.33
C ALA A 132 1.88 54.08 57.16
N PHE A 133 1.19 54.54 56.11
CA PHE A 133 0.93 55.95 55.87
C PHE A 133 0.14 56.59 57.03
N PHE A 134 -0.97 55.99 57.46
CA PHE A 134 -1.77 56.50 58.58
C PHE A 134 -1.05 56.45 59.93
N ALA A 135 -0.15 55.49 60.13
CA ALA A 135 0.65 55.45 61.36
C ALA A 135 1.60 56.66 61.46
N LEU A 136 2.13 57.13 60.34
CA LEU A 136 3.05 58.28 60.27
C LEU A 136 2.35 59.62 60.03
N ASN A 137 1.16 59.61 59.46
CA ASN A 137 0.33 60.78 59.15
C ASN A 137 -1.11 60.49 59.62
N PRO A 138 -1.37 60.49 60.95
CA PRO A 138 -2.67 60.08 61.47
C PRO A 138 -3.79 61.08 61.19
N SER A 139 -3.48 62.38 61.07
CA SER A 139 -4.43 63.49 60.94
C SER A 139 -3.99 64.55 59.93
N PHE A 140 -4.88 65.50 59.62
CA PHE A 140 -4.54 66.71 58.88
C PHE A 140 -3.52 67.57 59.64
N ASP A 141 -2.43 67.90 58.96
CA ASP A 141 -1.39 68.82 59.43
C ASP A 141 -1.95 70.25 59.58
N THR A 142 -1.38 71.00 60.51
CA THR A 142 -1.70 72.41 60.76
C THR A 142 -1.39 73.32 59.56
N THR A 143 -0.49 72.90 58.68
CA THR A 143 -0.08 73.60 57.45
C THR A 143 -0.66 72.90 56.22
N THR A 144 -1.53 73.59 55.46
CA THR A 144 -2.24 72.99 54.31
C THR A 144 -1.33 72.42 53.22
N ALA A 145 -0.16 73.02 52.99
CA ALA A 145 0.81 72.52 52.01
C ALA A 145 1.36 71.13 52.38
N ASN A 146 1.42 70.78 53.67
CA ASN A 146 1.90 69.48 54.15
C ASN A 146 0.89 68.35 53.91
N ASN A 147 -0.38 68.70 53.67
CA ASN A 147 -1.47 67.75 53.42
C ASN A 147 -1.54 67.29 51.94
N GLN A 148 -0.47 67.47 51.16
CA GLN A 148 -0.37 66.95 49.80
C GLN A 148 0.50 65.69 49.77
N TYR A 149 0.02 64.66 49.09
CA TYR A 149 0.64 63.33 49.04
C TYR A 149 0.75 62.83 47.59
N GLN A 150 1.86 62.17 47.30
CA GLN A 150 2.09 61.46 46.04
C GLN A 150 1.96 59.96 46.29
N VAL A 151 1.06 59.30 45.57
CA VAL A 151 0.79 57.87 45.63
C VAL A 151 1.43 57.20 44.43
N THR A 152 2.38 56.30 44.65
CA THR A 152 3.05 55.53 43.60
C THR A 152 2.49 54.12 43.52
N LEU A 153 2.01 53.77 42.33
CA LEU A 153 1.50 52.45 41.98
C LEU A 153 2.61 51.59 41.37
N ALA A 154 2.81 50.39 41.89
CA ALA A 154 3.72 49.40 41.31
C ALA A 154 2.93 48.25 40.68
N PRO A 155 3.40 47.67 39.57
CA PRO A 155 2.78 46.50 38.97
C PRO A 155 2.95 45.26 39.85
N THR A 156 2.01 44.33 39.72
CA THR A 156 2.04 43.02 40.36
C THR A 156 2.59 41.97 39.40
N ASN A 157 3.15 40.89 39.97
CA ASN A 157 3.63 39.76 39.20
C ASN A 157 2.47 38.96 38.61
N GLN A 158 2.56 38.67 37.32
CA GLN A 158 1.64 37.86 36.55
C GLN A 158 2.33 36.55 36.18
N LEU A 159 1.53 35.49 36.10
CA LEU A 159 1.98 34.15 35.74
C LEU A 159 1.32 33.70 34.43
N GLY A 160 2.01 32.83 33.72
CA GLY A 160 1.51 32.16 32.53
C GLY A 160 2.28 30.88 32.26
N GLN A 161 1.84 30.12 31.27
CA GLN A 161 2.55 28.92 30.83
C GLN A 161 2.44 28.69 29.33
N VAL A 162 3.42 27.99 28.76
CA VAL A 162 3.37 27.45 27.40
C VAL A 162 3.26 25.93 27.49
N SER A 163 2.12 25.40 27.09
CA SER A 163 1.88 23.95 26.99
C SER A 163 2.00 23.48 25.54
N PHE A 164 2.41 22.24 25.35
CA PHE A 164 2.58 21.61 24.04
C PHE A 164 1.64 20.41 23.95
N ASP A 165 0.95 20.28 22.82
CA ASP A 165 0.09 19.13 22.50
C ASP A 165 0.30 18.70 21.05
N TYR A 166 -0.05 17.46 20.73
CA TYR A 166 -0.12 16.99 19.35
C TYR A 166 -1.50 17.27 18.74
N ASN A 167 -1.52 17.43 17.41
CA ASN A 167 -2.77 17.37 16.65
C ASN A 167 -3.20 15.91 16.42
N ASN A 168 -4.24 15.71 15.61
CA ASN A 168 -4.76 14.38 15.27
C ASN A 168 -3.95 13.65 14.17
N SER A 169 -2.92 14.29 13.61
CA SER A 169 -2.09 13.77 12.51
C SER A 169 -0.71 13.40 13.03
N ILE A 170 -0.66 12.44 13.95
CA ILE A 170 0.57 11.94 14.56
C ILE A 170 0.68 10.41 14.47
N PRO A 171 1.90 9.87 14.37
CA PRO A 171 2.12 8.43 14.42
C PRO A 171 1.76 7.85 15.80
N THR A 172 1.59 6.53 15.86
CA THR A 172 1.19 5.79 17.07
C THR A 172 2.16 5.87 18.25
N ASN A 173 3.42 6.26 18.01
CA ASN A 173 4.44 6.49 19.03
C ASN A 173 5.21 7.77 18.67
N PRO A 174 4.63 8.95 18.91
CA PRO A 174 5.31 10.20 18.60
C PRO A 174 6.43 10.45 19.63
N PRO A 175 7.40 11.33 19.32
CA PRO A 175 8.40 11.79 20.26
C PRO A 175 7.80 12.40 21.52
N ALA A 176 8.59 12.49 22.58
CA ALA A 176 8.18 13.22 23.77
C ALA A 176 7.99 14.70 23.45
N LEU A 177 6.85 15.27 23.85
CA LEU A 177 6.60 16.70 23.74
C LEU A 177 7.55 17.48 24.66
N PRO A 178 7.90 18.73 24.29
CA PRO A 178 8.67 19.59 25.19
C PRO A 178 7.96 19.79 26.54
N SER A 179 8.75 19.96 27.60
CA SER A 179 8.22 20.32 28.92
C SER A 179 7.51 21.67 28.89
N THR A 180 6.48 21.83 29.73
CA THR A 180 5.78 23.11 29.89
C THR A 180 6.74 24.21 30.33
N ILE A 181 6.69 25.36 29.65
CA ILE A 181 7.49 26.54 30.00
C ILE A 181 6.66 27.39 30.97
N GLN A 182 7.24 27.74 32.12
CA GLN A 182 6.62 28.66 33.07
C GLN A 182 7.03 30.10 32.76
N LEU A 183 6.05 31.00 32.71
CA LEU A 183 6.23 32.42 32.43
C LEU A 183 5.91 33.24 33.69
N SER A 184 6.72 34.25 33.97
CA SER A 184 6.49 35.21 35.05
C SER A 184 6.99 36.59 34.64
N GLY A 185 6.22 37.63 34.95
CA GLY A 185 6.60 39.01 34.65
C GLY A 185 5.67 40.02 35.31
N LEU A 186 6.07 41.29 35.33
CA LEU A 186 5.25 42.34 35.90
C LEU A 186 4.15 42.75 34.92
N THR A 187 3.00 43.17 35.42
CA THR A 187 1.91 43.70 34.58
C THR A 187 2.44 44.80 33.64
N GLY A 188 2.26 44.62 32.33
CA GLY A 188 2.71 45.52 31.26
C GLY A 188 4.15 45.30 30.76
N SER A 189 4.95 44.45 31.42
CA SER A 189 6.28 44.10 30.94
C SER A 189 6.22 43.17 29.73
N ASP A 190 7.29 43.16 28.93
CA ASP A 190 7.40 42.28 27.75
C ASP A 190 7.19 40.80 28.11
N LEU A 191 6.46 40.10 27.25
CA LEU A 191 6.23 38.66 27.31
C LEU A 191 6.94 38.01 26.13
N SER A 192 7.86 37.10 26.42
CA SER A 192 8.55 36.31 25.41
C SER A 192 8.94 34.93 25.97
N PHE A 193 9.10 33.96 25.07
CA PHE A 193 9.69 32.68 25.39
C PHE A 193 10.42 32.12 24.17
N VAL A 194 11.40 31.26 24.41
CA VAL A 194 12.14 30.57 23.34
C VAL A 194 11.45 29.26 23.04
N MET A 195 11.07 29.05 21.78
CA MET A 195 10.52 27.78 21.33
C MET A 195 11.60 26.68 21.42
N PRO A 196 11.33 25.55 22.10
CA PRO A 196 12.24 24.41 22.08
C PRO A 196 12.42 23.85 20.66
N THR A 197 13.61 23.32 20.37
CA THR A 197 13.85 22.62 19.10
C THR A 197 12.96 21.38 19.02
N LEU A 198 12.18 21.28 17.95
CA LEU A 198 11.37 20.10 17.66
C LEU A 198 12.23 19.02 16.99
N GLU A 199 11.85 17.75 17.18
CA GLU A 199 12.49 16.66 16.43
C GLU A 199 12.25 16.83 14.92
N PRO A 200 13.20 16.43 14.06
CA PRO A 200 13.02 16.48 12.62
C PRO A 200 11.72 15.80 12.17
N GLY A 201 10.96 16.46 11.29
CA GLY A 201 9.68 15.96 10.79
C GLY A 201 8.48 16.38 11.63
N TYR A 202 8.67 17.23 12.64
CA TYR A 202 7.60 17.86 13.41
C TYR A 202 7.65 19.37 13.31
N VAL A 203 6.49 19.99 13.16
CA VAL A 203 6.33 21.44 12.99
C VAL A 203 5.24 21.98 13.88
N VAL A 204 5.30 23.28 14.16
CA VAL A 204 4.19 23.99 14.77
C VAL A 204 3.04 24.03 13.76
N ASN A 205 1.92 23.40 14.13
CA ASN A 205 0.68 23.43 13.35
C ASN A 205 -0.09 24.72 13.63
N GLU A 206 -0.23 25.05 14.91
CA GLU A 206 -0.93 26.23 15.37
C GLU A 206 -0.56 26.58 16.82
N VAL A 207 -0.87 27.82 17.22
CA VAL A 207 -0.70 28.30 18.60
C VAL A 207 -1.98 29.00 19.04
N LEU A 208 -2.61 28.52 20.11
CA LEU A 208 -3.69 29.24 20.79
C LEU A 208 -3.06 30.24 21.77
N GLY A 209 -3.28 31.53 21.52
CA GLY A 209 -2.78 32.62 22.36
C GLY A 209 -3.68 32.94 23.55
N PRO A 210 -3.19 33.76 24.51
CA PRO A 210 -3.95 34.17 25.68
C PRO A 210 -5.22 34.97 25.35
N ASP A 211 -5.28 35.61 24.18
CA ASP A 211 -6.46 36.28 23.65
C ASP A 211 -7.52 35.34 23.05
N ASN A 212 -7.35 34.03 23.25
CA ASN A 212 -8.23 32.97 22.77
C ASN A 212 -8.37 32.92 21.24
N LYS A 213 -7.32 33.34 20.53
CA LYS A 213 -7.20 33.21 19.06
C LYS A 213 -6.09 32.25 18.68
N THR A 214 -6.26 31.64 17.51
CA THR A 214 -5.29 30.71 16.94
C THR A 214 -4.39 31.42 15.92
N TYR A 215 -3.09 31.15 15.99
CA TYR A 215 -2.05 31.71 15.16
C TYR A 215 -1.29 30.60 14.42
N SER A 216 -0.72 30.90 13.26
CA SER A 216 0.04 29.92 12.47
C SER A 216 1.43 29.63 13.04
N SER A 217 1.95 30.52 13.90
CA SER A 217 3.28 30.40 14.49
C SER A 217 3.37 31.07 15.86
N VAL A 218 4.40 30.67 16.63
CA VAL A 218 4.75 31.29 17.91
C VAL A 218 5.06 32.79 17.74
N THR A 219 5.75 33.16 16.65
CA THR A 219 6.11 34.55 16.36
C THR A 219 4.88 35.43 16.20
N GLU A 220 3.86 34.96 15.47
CA GLU A 220 2.60 35.69 15.31
C GLU A 220 1.84 35.80 16.63
N ALA A 221 1.78 34.71 17.40
CA ALA A 221 1.11 34.68 18.69
C ALA A 221 1.75 35.66 19.69
N LEU A 222 3.09 35.69 19.77
CA LEU A 222 3.85 36.61 20.63
C LEU A 222 3.72 38.07 20.17
N LYS A 223 3.66 38.33 18.86
CA LYS A 223 3.45 39.69 18.35
C LYS A 223 2.07 40.25 18.74
N ALA A 224 1.05 39.40 18.81
CA ALA A 224 -0.30 39.78 19.23
C ALA A 224 -0.47 39.84 20.75
N ASN A 225 0.37 39.12 21.50
CA ASN A 225 0.31 38.99 22.96
C ASN A 225 1.70 39.25 23.58
N ASP A 226 2.23 40.46 23.36
CA ASP A 226 3.64 40.81 23.59
C ASP A 226 3.97 41.26 25.03
N HIS A 227 2.99 41.26 25.94
CA HIS A 227 3.17 41.73 27.31
C HIS A 227 2.28 40.98 28.30
N PHE A 228 2.69 40.98 29.58
CA PHE A 228 1.91 40.38 30.65
C PHE A 228 0.68 41.22 30.97
N THR A 229 -0.48 40.57 31.01
CA THR A 229 -1.75 41.17 31.40
C THR A 229 -2.27 40.58 32.70
N THR A 230 -3.31 41.20 33.26
CA THR A 230 -4.04 40.66 34.43
C THR A 230 -4.96 39.49 34.08
N GLY A 231 -5.13 39.22 32.78
CA GLY A 231 -5.88 38.08 32.28
C GLY A 231 -5.00 36.82 32.15
N SER A 232 -5.41 35.91 31.27
CA SER A 232 -4.55 34.77 30.93
C SER A 232 -3.27 35.25 30.25
N ASN A 233 -2.16 34.57 30.54
CA ASN A 233 -0.89 34.72 29.82
C ASN A 233 -0.43 33.35 29.28
N ASN A 234 -1.39 32.44 29.03
CA ASN A 234 -1.13 31.07 28.62
C ASN A 234 -1.10 30.93 27.09
N PHE A 235 -0.16 30.15 26.60
CA PHE A 235 -0.09 29.71 25.21
C PHE A 235 -0.22 28.20 25.14
N LYS A 236 -0.95 27.70 24.15
CA LYS A 236 -0.98 26.28 23.82
C LYS A 236 -0.47 26.10 22.39
N VAL A 237 0.67 25.45 22.26
CA VAL A 237 1.31 25.15 20.97
C VAL A 237 0.91 23.74 20.55
N THR A 238 0.30 23.63 19.37
CA THR A 238 -0.06 22.34 18.78
C THR A 238 0.95 21.96 17.71
N ILE A 239 1.52 20.77 17.84
CA ILE A 239 2.55 20.21 16.97
C ILE A 239 1.92 19.17 16.04
N ALA A 240 2.35 19.16 14.77
CA ALA A 240 1.98 18.16 13.78
C ALA A 240 3.20 17.44 13.24
N ALA A 241 3.02 16.19 12.82
CA ALA A 241 3.99 15.50 11.99
C ALA A 241 3.89 15.99 10.53
N GLU A 242 5.03 16.16 9.87
CA GLU A 242 5.10 16.51 8.46
C GLU A 242 4.76 15.30 7.58
N LYS A 243 3.96 15.55 6.54
CA LYS A 243 3.65 14.56 5.51
C LYS A 243 4.90 14.27 4.68
N GLN A 244 5.32 13.00 4.67
CA GLN A 244 6.45 12.50 3.90
C GLN A 244 5.97 11.77 2.66
N MET A 245 6.72 11.92 1.57
CA MET A 245 6.40 11.33 0.27
C MET A 245 7.50 10.36 -0.16
N GLY A 246 7.11 9.35 -0.91
CA GLY A 246 8.01 8.38 -1.52
C GLY A 246 7.44 7.84 -2.82
N THR A 247 8.30 7.20 -3.61
CA THR A 247 7.92 6.53 -4.85
C THR A 247 8.49 5.13 -4.88
N ILE A 248 7.68 4.17 -5.29
CA ILE A 248 8.12 2.82 -5.64
C ILE A 248 8.29 2.79 -7.16
N SER A 249 9.52 2.61 -7.63
CA SER A 249 9.87 2.52 -9.05
C SER A 249 10.42 1.14 -9.39
N TYR A 250 10.39 0.80 -10.69
CA TYR A 250 10.79 -0.51 -11.18
C TYR A 250 11.79 -0.36 -12.33
N ASN A 251 12.78 -1.25 -12.39
CA ASN A 251 13.76 -1.36 -13.46
C ASN A 251 14.02 -2.83 -13.80
N TRP A 252 14.49 -3.11 -15.01
CA TRP A 252 14.96 -4.44 -15.39
C TRP A 252 16.40 -4.68 -14.95
N ALA A 253 16.70 -5.91 -14.51
CA ALA A 253 18.08 -6.35 -14.32
C ALA A 253 18.84 -6.38 -15.66
N SER A 254 20.18 -6.32 -15.59
CA SER A 254 21.02 -6.19 -16.79
C SER A 254 20.94 -7.38 -17.75
N ASN A 255 20.57 -8.57 -17.24
CA ASN A 255 20.51 -9.82 -18.01
C ASN A 255 19.10 -10.20 -18.49
N VAL A 256 18.12 -9.31 -18.40
CA VAL A 256 16.74 -9.59 -18.85
C VAL A 256 16.69 -9.66 -20.38
N PRO A 257 16.27 -10.79 -20.98
CA PRO A 257 16.11 -10.91 -22.43
C PRO A 257 15.16 -9.87 -23.03
N GLY A 258 15.51 -9.34 -24.20
CA GLY A 258 14.77 -8.26 -24.87
C GLY A 258 15.01 -6.87 -24.27
N GLN A 259 15.95 -6.72 -23.34
CA GLN A 259 16.37 -5.46 -22.72
C GLN A 259 17.90 -5.36 -22.72
N ASN A 260 18.43 -4.13 -22.63
CA ASN A 260 19.87 -3.89 -22.45
C ASN A 260 20.79 -4.57 -23.49
N GLY A 261 20.28 -4.84 -24.71
CA GLY A 261 21.01 -5.56 -25.76
C GLY A 261 21.11 -7.08 -25.57
N VAL A 262 20.44 -7.64 -24.56
CA VAL A 262 20.34 -9.10 -24.35
C VAL A 262 19.36 -9.70 -25.35
N ALA A 263 19.83 -10.69 -26.11
CA ALA A 263 19.04 -11.37 -27.13
C ALA A 263 17.79 -12.05 -26.53
N GLY A 264 16.67 -11.98 -27.27
CA GLY A 264 15.38 -12.52 -26.85
C GLY A 264 14.26 -11.48 -26.97
N GLU A 265 13.13 -11.78 -26.35
CA GLU A 265 11.93 -10.93 -26.37
C GLU A 265 11.42 -10.69 -24.95
N LEU A 266 11.12 -9.43 -24.64
CA LEU A 266 10.59 -9.04 -23.35
C LEU A 266 9.16 -9.56 -23.16
N GLN A 267 8.92 -10.36 -22.12
CA GLN A 267 7.64 -11.06 -21.89
C GLN A 267 6.68 -10.33 -20.93
N ALA A 268 7.05 -9.14 -20.46
CA ALA A 268 6.20 -8.32 -19.59
C ALA A 268 6.59 -6.84 -19.64
N THR A 269 5.67 -5.95 -19.28
CA THR A 269 5.96 -4.54 -19.04
C THR A 269 6.31 -4.29 -17.57
N LEU A 270 7.20 -3.33 -17.29
CA LEU A 270 7.44 -2.91 -15.92
C LEU A 270 6.13 -2.40 -15.29
N PRO A 271 5.88 -2.70 -14.01
CA PRO A 271 4.78 -2.08 -13.28
C PRO A 271 4.93 -0.56 -13.26
N SER A 272 3.81 0.15 -13.26
CA SER A 272 3.82 1.61 -13.11
C SER A 272 4.39 2.01 -11.75
N SER A 273 5.12 3.13 -11.73
CA SER A 273 5.60 3.68 -10.47
C SER A 273 4.42 4.12 -9.61
N THR A 274 4.49 3.84 -8.31
CA THR A 274 3.41 4.14 -7.35
C THR A 274 3.90 5.11 -6.30
N SER A 275 3.12 6.17 -6.03
CA SER A 275 3.40 7.08 -4.92
C SER A 275 2.96 6.47 -3.60
N ILE A 276 3.81 6.59 -2.58
CA ILE A 276 3.52 6.27 -1.20
C ILE A 276 3.65 7.54 -0.36
N TRP A 277 2.87 7.61 0.72
CA TRP A 277 2.92 8.72 1.64
C TRP A 277 2.54 8.27 3.04
N GLY A 278 3.02 9.01 4.03
CA GLY A 278 2.71 8.82 5.45
C GLY A 278 3.29 9.98 6.26
N TYR A 279 2.91 10.10 7.51
CA TYR A 279 3.51 11.07 8.42
C TYR A 279 4.86 10.56 8.94
N GLY A 280 5.78 11.48 9.25
CA GLY A 280 7.09 11.11 9.81
C GLY A 280 6.96 10.17 11.01
N GLY A 281 7.64 9.02 10.95
CA GLY A 281 7.57 7.99 11.98
C GLY A 281 6.42 6.97 11.82
N GLU A 282 5.49 7.14 10.88
CA GLU A 282 4.48 6.11 10.60
C GLU A 282 5.10 4.86 9.96
N GLN A 283 4.46 3.70 10.15
CA GLN A 283 4.92 2.44 9.57
C GLN A 283 4.85 2.50 8.03
N LEU A 284 5.95 2.14 7.37
CA LEU A 284 6.08 2.06 5.93
C LEU A 284 6.03 0.59 5.52
N SER A 285 5.01 0.23 4.72
CA SER A 285 4.87 -1.10 4.12
C SER A 285 4.14 -0.99 2.79
N PHE A 286 4.51 -1.85 1.85
CA PHE A 286 3.87 -1.98 0.54
C PHE A 286 4.10 -3.36 -0.05
N THR A 287 3.28 -3.75 -1.03
CA THR A 287 3.43 -4.99 -1.77
C THR A 287 3.58 -4.67 -3.26
N PRO A 288 4.73 -4.97 -3.89
CA PRO A 288 4.92 -4.71 -5.31
C PRO A 288 4.15 -5.72 -6.16
N ASN A 289 3.68 -5.29 -7.32
CA ASN A 289 3.14 -6.18 -8.34
C ASN A 289 4.29 -6.73 -9.19
N ILE A 290 4.54 -8.03 -9.16
CA ILE A 290 5.62 -8.67 -9.92
C ILE A 290 5.02 -9.44 -11.10
N PRO A 291 5.36 -9.10 -12.35
CA PRO A 291 4.86 -9.84 -13.51
C PRO A 291 5.29 -11.31 -13.51
N LYS A 292 4.44 -12.19 -14.08
CA LYS A 292 4.76 -13.62 -14.21
C LYS A 292 6.05 -13.82 -15.00
N GLY A 293 6.86 -14.79 -14.57
CA GLY A 293 8.16 -15.07 -15.18
C GLY A 293 9.30 -14.16 -14.67
N TYR A 294 9.03 -13.27 -13.72
CA TYR A 294 10.02 -12.39 -13.12
C TYR A 294 10.00 -12.47 -11.59
N ALA A 295 11.10 -12.07 -10.96
CA ALA A 295 11.23 -11.95 -9.51
C ALA A 295 12.04 -10.71 -9.16
N ILE A 296 11.98 -10.29 -7.90
CA ILE A 296 12.84 -9.21 -7.40
C ILE A 296 14.28 -9.72 -7.39
N ASP A 297 15.17 -8.96 -8.01
CA ASP A 297 16.62 -9.18 -7.96
C ASP A 297 17.23 -8.43 -6.78
N LYS A 298 16.91 -7.14 -6.70
CA LYS A 298 17.39 -6.24 -5.65
C LYS A 298 16.43 -5.07 -5.44
N VAL A 299 16.54 -4.44 -4.27
CA VAL A 299 15.81 -3.22 -3.92
C VAL A 299 16.81 -2.18 -3.42
N VAL A 300 16.77 -0.98 -3.97
CA VAL A 300 17.46 0.19 -3.39
C VAL A 300 16.44 0.94 -2.53
N ALA A 301 16.75 1.11 -1.25
CA ALA A 301 15.82 1.69 -0.27
C ALA A 301 16.18 3.16 0.08
N PRO A 302 15.35 3.85 0.88
CA PRO A 302 15.59 5.26 1.27
C PRO A 302 16.91 5.51 1.99
N ASP A 303 17.46 4.51 2.70
CA ASP A 303 18.79 4.59 3.33
C ASP A 303 19.96 4.55 2.33
N GLY A 304 19.67 4.50 1.03
CA GLY A 304 20.65 4.46 -0.06
C GLY A 304 21.32 3.10 -0.25
N LYS A 305 20.98 2.09 0.55
CA LYS A 305 21.56 0.75 0.42
C LYS A 305 20.82 -0.09 -0.60
N THR A 306 21.56 -1.01 -1.19
CA THR A 306 21.03 -2.05 -2.06
C THR A 306 20.85 -3.34 -1.25
N TYR A 307 19.65 -3.89 -1.32
CA TYR A 307 19.26 -5.14 -0.68
C TYR A 307 19.08 -6.22 -1.75
N VAL A 308 19.61 -7.39 -1.49
CA VAL A 308 19.43 -8.63 -2.27
C VAL A 308 18.89 -9.71 -1.33
N ASP A 309 18.44 -10.83 -1.89
CA ASP A 309 18.05 -11.99 -1.07
C ASP A 309 19.20 -12.38 -0.13
N GLY A 310 18.91 -12.52 1.17
CA GLY A 310 19.90 -12.83 2.20
C GLY A 310 20.71 -11.64 2.73
N SER A 311 20.48 -10.40 2.27
CA SER A 311 21.08 -9.21 2.90
C SER A 311 20.78 -9.10 4.39
N ILE A 312 19.60 -9.60 4.80
CA ILE A 312 19.31 -9.99 6.19
C ILE A 312 18.99 -11.48 6.16
N GLN A 313 19.60 -12.25 7.08
CA GLN A 313 19.46 -13.70 7.09
C GLN A 313 17.99 -14.14 7.12
N GLY A 314 17.61 -15.02 6.18
CA GLY A 314 16.25 -15.55 6.07
C GLY A 314 15.22 -14.60 5.47
N LYS A 315 15.62 -13.46 4.89
CA LYS A 315 14.72 -12.50 4.23
C LYS A 315 15.03 -12.34 2.74
N THR A 316 13.98 -12.13 1.96
CA THR A 316 14.07 -11.66 0.57
C THR A 316 14.60 -10.22 0.51
N ALA A 317 15.03 -9.77 -0.66
CA ALA A 317 15.50 -8.40 -0.90
C ALA A 317 14.50 -7.33 -0.41
N LEU A 318 13.20 -7.52 -0.70
CA LEU A 318 12.14 -6.58 -0.29
C LEU A 318 11.93 -6.58 1.22
N GLU A 319 11.83 -7.76 1.83
CA GLU A 319 11.63 -7.88 3.28
C GLU A 319 12.82 -7.30 4.05
N ALA A 320 14.05 -7.47 3.54
CA ALA A 320 15.24 -6.89 4.12
C ALA A 320 15.21 -5.35 4.03
N ALA A 321 14.84 -4.81 2.85
CA ALA A 321 14.71 -3.37 2.64
C ALA A 321 13.63 -2.74 3.55
N GLN A 322 12.46 -3.36 3.67
CA GLN A 322 11.36 -2.89 4.53
C GLN A 322 11.68 -3.05 6.02
N ALA A 323 12.40 -4.11 6.43
CA ALA A 323 12.83 -4.28 7.82
C ALA A 323 13.85 -3.22 8.26
N ALA A 324 14.75 -2.82 7.36
CA ALA A 324 15.73 -1.77 7.63
C ALA A 324 15.14 -0.35 7.51
N ASN A 325 14.05 -0.19 6.76
CA ASN A 325 13.35 1.08 6.55
C ASN A 325 11.86 0.96 6.93
N PRO A 326 11.54 0.65 8.20
CA PRO A 326 10.19 0.27 8.61
C PRO A 326 9.24 1.46 8.79
N ARG A 327 9.74 2.70 8.70
CA ARG A 327 8.98 3.92 8.97
C ARG A 327 9.30 5.02 7.96
N PHE A 328 8.35 5.93 7.74
CA PHE A 328 8.59 7.14 6.96
C PHE A 328 9.61 8.03 7.67
N ILE A 329 10.69 8.38 6.96
CA ILE A 329 11.71 9.31 7.44
C ILE A 329 11.48 10.70 6.85
N VAL A 330 12.11 11.71 7.46
CA VAL A 330 12.14 13.07 6.93
C VAL A 330 12.91 13.07 5.61
N GLY A 331 12.24 13.48 4.53
CA GLY A 331 12.79 13.51 3.18
C GLY A 331 12.21 12.43 2.27
N ALA A 332 13.01 11.98 1.30
CA ALA A 332 12.55 11.08 0.25
C ALA A 332 12.47 9.63 0.71
N ASN A 333 11.29 9.03 0.62
CA ASN A 333 11.04 7.62 1.01
C ASN A 333 10.96 6.72 -0.23
N ASN A 334 11.94 6.82 -1.13
CA ASN A 334 11.92 6.13 -2.41
C ASN A 334 12.45 4.69 -2.33
N PHE A 335 11.78 3.78 -3.04
CA PHE A 335 12.24 2.40 -3.24
C PHE A 335 12.36 2.14 -4.74
N ALA A 336 13.53 1.69 -5.19
CA ALA A 336 13.75 1.27 -6.57
C ALA A 336 13.93 -0.25 -6.64
N ILE A 337 12.97 -0.94 -7.25
CA ILE A 337 12.94 -2.40 -7.35
C ILE A 337 13.50 -2.82 -8.70
N THR A 338 14.52 -3.66 -8.70
CA THR A 338 15.06 -4.27 -9.92
C THR A 338 14.48 -5.67 -10.07
N LEU A 339 13.93 -5.98 -11.26
CA LEU A 339 13.33 -7.28 -11.57
C LEU A 339 14.27 -8.12 -12.45
N ARG A 340 14.51 -9.37 -12.06
CA ARG A 340 15.22 -10.38 -12.87
C ARG A 340 14.24 -11.33 -13.54
N ALA A 341 14.62 -11.84 -14.71
CA ALA A 341 13.91 -12.93 -15.36
C ALA A 341 14.13 -14.25 -14.60
N LEU A 342 13.09 -15.07 -14.47
CA LEU A 342 13.18 -16.41 -13.88
C LEU A 342 13.63 -17.43 -14.92
N SER A 343 14.37 -18.44 -14.47
CA SER A 343 14.71 -19.61 -15.27
C SER A 343 13.45 -20.43 -15.58
N LYS A 344 13.35 -20.94 -16.81
CA LYS A 344 12.24 -21.72 -17.34
C LYS A 344 12.77 -22.99 -17.99
N ASP A 345 12.19 -24.11 -17.62
CA ASP A 345 12.38 -25.37 -18.33
C ASP A 345 11.40 -25.41 -19.50
N ILE A 346 11.96 -25.57 -20.69
CA ILE A 346 11.21 -25.80 -21.92
C ILE A 346 11.21 -27.30 -22.15
N THR A 347 10.03 -27.90 -22.22
CA THR A 347 9.90 -29.35 -22.25
C THR A 347 9.17 -29.83 -23.49
N LEU A 348 9.57 -30.99 -23.98
CA LEU A 348 8.89 -31.77 -25.00
C LEU A 348 8.21 -32.96 -24.32
N GLN A 349 6.89 -33.03 -24.43
CA GLN A 349 6.09 -34.15 -23.99
C GLN A 349 5.71 -35.01 -25.19
N VAL A 350 5.58 -36.31 -24.97
CA VAL A 350 5.11 -37.24 -26.00
C VAL A 350 3.72 -37.69 -25.61
N ASN A 351 2.75 -37.47 -26.49
CA ASN A 351 1.39 -37.95 -26.34
C ASN A 351 1.15 -39.03 -27.38
N ILE A 352 0.66 -40.18 -26.95
CA ILE A 352 0.47 -41.36 -27.79
C ILE A 352 -1.04 -41.56 -27.91
N ASP A 353 -1.56 -41.57 -29.12
CA ASP A 353 -2.97 -41.90 -29.35
C ASP A 353 -3.21 -43.39 -29.08
N GLN A 354 -3.53 -43.71 -27.83
CA GLN A 354 -3.80 -45.07 -27.35
C GLN A 354 -4.95 -45.76 -28.08
N SER A 355 -5.81 -44.99 -28.77
CA SER A 355 -6.95 -45.53 -29.54
C SER A 355 -6.58 -45.87 -30.98
N SER A 356 -5.42 -45.42 -31.45
CA SER A 356 -5.02 -45.54 -32.85
C SER A 356 -4.45 -46.90 -33.26
N GLY A 357 -4.11 -47.79 -32.30
CA GLY A 357 -3.57 -49.11 -32.60
C GLY A 357 -3.40 -50.02 -31.36
N ASN A 358 -3.20 -51.32 -31.61
CA ASN A 358 -2.90 -52.29 -30.55
C ASN A 358 -1.41 -52.23 -30.14
N GLY A 359 -1.14 -52.31 -28.84
CA GLY A 359 0.24 -52.34 -28.31
C GLY A 359 0.90 -50.96 -28.25
N ALA A 360 0.15 -49.93 -27.86
CA ALA A 360 0.68 -48.58 -27.70
C ALA A 360 1.82 -48.52 -26.66
N PRO A 361 2.94 -47.85 -26.99
CA PRO A 361 4.03 -47.70 -26.05
C PRO A 361 3.63 -46.80 -24.88
N THR A 362 4.35 -46.91 -23.78
CA THR A 362 4.27 -45.95 -22.68
C THR A 362 5.04 -44.70 -23.07
N ALA A 363 4.43 -43.52 -22.93
CA ALA A 363 5.11 -42.26 -23.21
C ALA A 363 6.37 -42.12 -22.34
N PRO A 364 7.50 -41.64 -22.90
CA PRO A 364 8.69 -41.32 -22.12
C PRO A 364 8.39 -40.18 -21.14
N GLN A 365 9.24 -40.05 -20.13
CA GLN A 365 9.24 -38.84 -19.31
C GLN A 365 9.52 -37.60 -20.19
N PRO A 366 8.97 -36.42 -19.83
CA PRO A 366 9.21 -35.21 -20.58
C PRO A 366 10.70 -34.93 -20.77
N TYR A 367 11.09 -34.53 -21.98
CA TYR A 367 12.46 -34.16 -22.29
C TYR A 367 12.64 -32.66 -22.15
N THR A 368 13.62 -32.20 -21.37
CA THR A 368 13.96 -30.78 -21.30
C THR A 368 14.74 -30.38 -22.56
N ILE A 369 14.11 -29.60 -23.42
CA ILE A 369 14.74 -29.02 -24.61
C ILE A 369 15.86 -28.08 -24.16
N ALA A 370 15.54 -27.12 -23.29
CA ALA A 370 16.51 -26.19 -22.73
C ALA A 370 15.99 -25.61 -21.40
N THR A 371 16.92 -25.12 -20.57
CA THR A 371 16.64 -24.33 -19.38
C THR A 371 17.23 -22.94 -19.59
N VAL A 372 16.38 -21.93 -19.79
CA VAL A 372 16.81 -20.57 -20.14
C VAL A 372 15.99 -19.53 -19.37
N LEU A 373 16.43 -18.27 -19.37
CA LEU A 373 15.67 -17.18 -18.74
C LEU A 373 14.38 -16.88 -19.50
N THR A 374 13.36 -16.42 -18.79
CA THR A 374 12.11 -15.92 -19.40
C THR A 374 12.42 -14.87 -20.47
N GLY A 375 11.93 -15.10 -21.69
CA GLY A 375 12.16 -14.29 -22.88
C GLY A 375 13.41 -14.64 -23.68
N ALA A 376 14.28 -15.52 -23.16
CA ALA A 376 15.51 -15.90 -23.87
C ALA A 376 15.19 -16.81 -25.08
N PRO A 377 15.99 -16.72 -26.15
CA PRO A 377 15.82 -17.56 -27.33
C PRO A 377 16.12 -19.03 -27.00
N ILE A 378 15.39 -19.92 -27.66
CA ILE A 378 15.63 -21.36 -27.64
C ILE A 378 16.61 -21.69 -28.76
N ASP A 379 17.81 -22.17 -28.41
CA ASP A 379 18.85 -22.38 -29.41
C ASP A 379 18.56 -23.60 -30.31
N ALA A 380 18.99 -23.51 -31.56
CA ALA A 380 18.77 -24.56 -32.56
C ALA A 380 19.41 -25.89 -32.18
N THR A 381 20.55 -25.87 -31.48
CA THR A 381 21.27 -27.11 -31.09
C THR A 381 20.46 -27.91 -30.08
N SER A 382 19.82 -27.23 -29.12
CA SER A 382 18.91 -27.83 -28.15
C SER A 382 17.65 -28.41 -28.80
N ILE A 383 17.09 -27.71 -29.80
CA ILE A 383 15.96 -28.20 -30.59
C ILE A 383 16.35 -29.48 -31.35
N ASP A 384 17.49 -29.48 -32.03
CA ASP A 384 17.99 -30.63 -32.80
C ASP A 384 18.26 -31.83 -31.88
N LYS A 385 18.83 -31.60 -30.69
CA LYS A 385 19.02 -32.65 -29.68
C LYS A 385 17.70 -33.26 -29.22
N ALA A 386 16.69 -32.45 -28.94
CA ALA A 386 15.37 -32.94 -28.53
C ALA A 386 14.68 -33.73 -29.66
N GLN A 387 14.80 -33.28 -30.91
CA GLN A 387 14.27 -33.99 -32.07
C GLN A 387 14.98 -35.34 -32.29
N ASN A 388 16.31 -35.36 -32.20
CA ASN A 388 17.09 -36.60 -32.33
C ASN A 388 16.77 -37.58 -31.21
N TRP A 389 16.66 -37.09 -29.96
CA TRP A 389 16.22 -37.91 -28.84
C TRP A 389 14.84 -38.54 -29.09
N LEU A 390 13.87 -37.77 -29.60
CA LEU A 390 12.54 -38.29 -29.91
C LEU A 390 12.60 -39.35 -31.00
N ASN A 391 13.36 -39.11 -32.07
CA ASN A 391 13.52 -40.05 -33.19
C ASN A 391 14.19 -41.36 -32.72
N ASP A 392 15.24 -41.27 -31.90
CA ASP A 392 15.91 -42.44 -31.31
C ASP A 392 14.96 -43.19 -30.38
N TRP A 393 14.18 -42.48 -29.57
CA TRP A 393 13.20 -43.10 -28.69
C TRP A 393 12.12 -43.85 -29.49
N ILE A 394 11.57 -43.24 -30.55
CA ILE A 394 10.57 -43.87 -31.42
C ILE A 394 11.13 -45.13 -32.07
N THR A 395 12.34 -45.05 -32.63
CA THR A 395 13.01 -46.17 -33.29
C THR A 395 13.20 -47.37 -32.36
N ASN A 396 13.55 -47.11 -31.10
CA ASN A 396 13.86 -48.16 -30.13
C ASN A 396 12.66 -48.66 -29.31
N ASN A 397 11.60 -47.85 -29.15
CA ASN A 397 10.52 -48.13 -28.19
C ASN A 397 9.11 -48.08 -28.78
N ALA A 398 8.93 -47.49 -29.97
CA ALA A 398 7.62 -47.25 -30.57
C ALA A 398 7.55 -47.78 -32.01
N SER A 399 7.98 -49.02 -32.23
CA SER A 399 7.92 -49.66 -33.54
C SER A 399 6.48 -49.66 -34.09
N GLY A 400 6.32 -49.21 -35.34
CA GLY A 400 5.01 -49.05 -35.96
C GLY A 400 4.27 -47.74 -35.61
N TRP A 401 4.90 -46.79 -34.92
CA TRP A 401 4.34 -45.47 -34.64
C TRP A 401 5.12 -44.37 -35.37
N SER A 402 4.45 -43.28 -35.73
CA SER A 402 5.09 -42.08 -36.29
C SER A 402 4.53 -40.81 -35.66
N ILE A 403 5.26 -39.71 -35.85
CA ILE A 403 4.83 -38.39 -35.40
C ILE A 403 3.74 -37.90 -36.36
N LYS A 404 2.56 -37.62 -35.79
CA LYS A 404 1.45 -36.96 -36.49
C LYS A 404 1.71 -35.46 -36.62
N ASP A 405 2.00 -34.82 -35.49
CA ASP A 405 2.23 -33.39 -35.39
C ASP A 405 2.99 -33.03 -34.10
N PHE A 406 3.43 -31.77 -34.05
CA PHE A 406 3.92 -31.11 -32.85
C PHE A 406 2.98 -29.96 -32.48
N LEU A 407 2.59 -29.90 -31.21
CA LEU A 407 1.85 -28.78 -30.65
C LEU A 407 2.81 -27.82 -29.94
N SER A 408 2.65 -26.53 -30.24
CA SER A 408 3.26 -25.46 -29.45
C SER A 408 2.63 -25.35 -28.05
N PRO A 409 3.21 -24.54 -27.13
CA PRO A 409 2.57 -24.21 -25.85
C PRO A 409 1.14 -23.67 -25.98
N TYR A 410 0.82 -23.03 -27.10
CA TYR A 410 -0.51 -22.49 -27.43
C TYR A 410 -1.41 -23.50 -28.17
N ARG A 411 -1.02 -24.77 -28.23
CA ARG A 411 -1.77 -25.88 -28.88
C ARG A 411 -1.98 -25.71 -30.39
N VAL A 412 -1.12 -24.95 -31.05
CA VAL A 412 -1.10 -24.84 -32.52
C VAL A 412 -0.25 -25.98 -33.07
N SER A 413 -0.74 -26.63 -34.13
CA SER A 413 -0.15 -27.82 -34.75
C SER A 413 0.86 -27.48 -35.84
N TYR A 414 2.00 -28.18 -35.85
CA TYR A 414 3.10 -28.02 -36.79
C TYR A 414 3.66 -29.38 -37.23
N GLY A 415 4.31 -29.43 -38.40
CA GLY A 415 4.91 -30.65 -38.94
C GLY A 415 6.27 -31.03 -38.32
N SER A 416 6.95 -30.09 -37.65
CA SER A 416 8.25 -30.33 -37.02
C SER A 416 8.37 -29.60 -35.68
N LEU A 417 9.25 -30.08 -34.79
CA LEU A 417 9.55 -29.40 -33.52
C LEU A 417 10.12 -28.00 -33.76
N LYS A 418 10.99 -27.86 -34.76
CA LYS A 418 11.61 -26.59 -35.12
C LYS A 418 10.57 -25.56 -35.54
N ASP A 419 9.59 -25.96 -36.36
CA ASP A 419 8.51 -25.07 -36.79
C ASP A 419 7.56 -24.75 -35.63
N ALA A 420 7.31 -25.71 -34.72
CA ALA A 420 6.51 -25.46 -33.53
C ALA A 420 7.16 -24.41 -32.62
N VAL A 421 8.48 -24.51 -32.40
CA VAL A 421 9.25 -23.55 -31.61
C VAL A 421 9.28 -22.18 -32.29
N ALA A 422 9.60 -22.13 -33.58
CA ALA A 422 9.65 -20.88 -34.34
C ALA A 422 8.27 -20.21 -34.44
N GLY A 423 7.22 -20.98 -34.72
CA GLY A 423 5.84 -20.51 -34.83
C GLY A 423 5.23 -20.06 -33.50
N ALA A 424 5.77 -20.52 -32.37
CA ALA A 424 5.40 -19.98 -31.06
C ALA A 424 6.07 -18.63 -30.77
N GLY A 425 7.20 -18.31 -31.41
CA GLY A 425 8.01 -17.11 -31.18
C GLY A 425 9.48 -17.38 -30.87
N GLY A 426 9.86 -18.65 -30.67
CA GLY A 426 11.27 -19.05 -30.51
C GLY A 426 11.93 -18.68 -29.18
N VAL A 427 11.14 -18.27 -28.18
CA VAL A 427 11.62 -17.82 -26.86
C VAL A 427 10.94 -18.59 -25.72
N ALA A 428 11.52 -18.53 -24.51
CA ALA A 428 10.87 -19.04 -23.31
C ALA A 428 9.77 -18.08 -22.82
N PHE A 429 8.53 -18.55 -22.72
CA PHE A 429 7.40 -17.78 -22.25
C PHE A 429 7.36 -17.65 -20.72
N SER A 430 6.69 -16.60 -20.25
CA SER A 430 6.49 -16.36 -18.81
C SER A 430 5.59 -17.41 -18.14
N GLU A 431 4.67 -18.02 -18.89
CA GLU A 431 3.65 -18.94 -18.37
C GLU A 431 3.88 -20.40 -18.75
N VAL A 432 3.71 -20.76 -20.02
CA VAL A 432 3.69 -22.17 -20.49
C VAL A 432 4.81 -22.42 -21.49
N ASN A 433 5.63 -23.45 -21.24
CA ASN A 433 6.77 -23.84 -22.07
C ASN A 433 6.77 -25.35 -22.40
N ILE A 434 5.58 -25.89 -22.65
CA ILE A 434 5.38 -27.31 -22.95
C ILE A 434 5.06 -27.46 -24.43
N TYR A 435 5.97 -28.08 -25.16
CA TYR A 435 5.74 -28.58 -26.51
C TYR A 435 5.29 -30.04 -26.43
N GLN A 436 4.50 -30.51 -27.38
CA GLN A 436 3.97 -31.86 -27.38
C GLN A 436 4.12 -32.51 -28.75
N ALA A 437 4.74 -33.68 -28.84
CA ALA A 437 4.71 -34.52 -30.02
C ALA A 437 3.54 -35.50 -29.92
N ASN A 438 2.62 -35.49 -30.88
CA ASN A 438 1.55 -36.49 -30.95
C ASN A 438 1.98 -37.63 -31.86
N LEU A 439 1.93 -38.85 -31.33
CA LEU A 439 2.23 -40.07 -32.08
C LEU A 439 0.94 -40.81 -32.43
N VAL A 440 0.96 -41.40 -33.62
CA VAL A 440 -0.14 -42.20 -34.16
C VAL A 440 0.40 -43.53 -34.70
N TYR A 441 -0.39 -44.59 -34.57
CA TYR A 441 -0.02 -45.91 -35.08
C TYR A 441 -0.08 -45.94 -36.61
N ASN A 442 1.04 -46.29 -37.24
CA ASN A 442 1.17 -46.42 -38.69
C ASN A 442 0.29 -47.55 -39.21
N GLY A 443 0.21 -48.66 -38.47
CA GLY A 443 -0.47 -49.90 -38.85
C GLY A 443 0.03 -50.54 -40.15
N LYS A 444 -0.72 -51.54 -40.61
CA LYS A 444 -0.50 -52.33 -41.83
C LYS A 444 -1.85 -52.61 -42.48
N ILE A 445 -1.86 -52.66 -43.81
CA ILE A 445 -2.95 -53.24 -44.59
C ILE A 445 -2.48 -54.54 -45.25
N ASP A 446 -3.24 -55.62 -45.10
CA ASP A 446 -2.92 -56.94 -45.67
C ASP A 446 -4.19 -57.80 -45.83
N PHE A 447 -4.09 -58.92 -46.52
CA PHE A 447 -5.12 -59.96 -46.47
C PHE A 447 -5.06 -60.67 -45.10
N SER A 448 -6.16 -60.62 -44.33
CA SER A 448 -6.33 -61.49 -43.17
C SER A 448 -6.82 -62.88 -43.58
N SER A 449 -7.43 -63.01 -44.76
CA SER A 449 -7.85 -64.29 -45.33
C SER A 449 -7.94 -64.23 -46.85
N VAL A 450 -7.51 -65.31 -47.52
CA VAL A 450 -7.78 -65.59 -48.93
C VAL A 450 -8.17 -67.06 -49.10
N PRO A 451 -9.06 -67.40 -50.06
CA PRO A 451 -9.41 -68.79 -50.38
C PRO A 451 -8.19 -69.55 -50.90
N THR A 452 -8.05 -70.82 -50.48
CA THR A 452 -6.99 -71.72 -50.99
C THR A 452 -7.49 -72.64 -52.10
N LYS A 453 -8.82 -72.81 -52.23
CA LYS A 453 -9.47 -73.63 -53.26
C LYS A 453 -10.75 -72.97 -53.77
N ILE A 454 -10.96 -73.05 -55.08
CA ILE A 454 -12.28 -72.83 -55.71
C ILE A 454 -12.70 -74.16 -56.33
N ASP A 455 -13.79 -74.73 -55.84
CA ASP A 455 -14.29 -76.04 -56.25
C ASP A 455 -15.47 -75.90 -57.21
N PHE A 456 -15.37 -76.46 -58.41
CA PHE A 456 -16.47 -76.51 -59.38
C PHE A 456 -17.24 -77.84 -59.35
N GLY A 457 -16.88 -78.74 -58.42
CA GLY A 457 -17.52 -80.01 -58.19
C GLY A 457 -17.13 -81.13 -59.17
N GLU A 458 -17.66 -82.32 -58.89
CA GLU A 458 -17.64 -83.45 -59.82
C GLU A 458 -18.82 -83.32 -60.78
N ASN A 459 -18.55 -83.42 -62.08
CA ASN A 459 -19.51 -83.09 -63.12
C ASN A 459 -19.63 -84.20 -64.15
N THR A 460 -20.85 -84.50 -64.58
CA THR A 460 -21.13 -85.48 -65.65
C THR A 460 -21.11 -84.82 -67.03
N ILE A 461 -20.70 -85.57 -68.06
CA ILE A 461 -20.83 -85.14 -69.46
C ILE A 461 -22.31 -84.88 -69.80
N SER A 462 -22.55 -83.83 -70.57
CA SER A 462 -23.86 -83.36 -71.03
C SER A 462 -23.83 -83.07 -72.54
N SER A 463 -24.97 -83.20 -73.21
CA SER A 463 -25.12 -82.86 -74.63
C SER A 463 -25.24 -81.35 -74.91
N VAL A 464 -25.04 -80.51 -73.88
CA VAL A 464 -25.15 -79.05 -73.95
C VAL A 464 -24.00 -78.41 -73.18
N GLU A 465 -23.68 -77.16 -73.50
CA GLU A 465 -22.76 -76.34 -72.71
C GLU A 465 -23.25 -76.25 -71.26
N LYS A 466 -22.30 -76.30 -70.32
CA LYS A 466 -22.57 -76.18 -68.90
C LYS A 466 -21.87 -74.96 -68.31
N SER A 467 -22.46 -74.45 -67.24
CA SER A 467 -21.96 -73.32 -66.48
C SER A 467 -21.96 -73.72 -65.02
N TYR A 468 -20.77 -73.79 -64.41
CA TYR A 468 -20.60 -74.21 -63.02
C TYR A 468 -20.19 -73.03 -62.17
N GLN A 469 -20.87 -72.85 -61.04
CA GLN A 469 -20.45 -71.90 -60.03
C GLN A 469 -19.38 -72.53 -59.15
N GLY A 470 -18.29 -71.81 -58.90
CA GLY A 470 -17.27 -72.26 -57.97
C GLY A 470 -17.79 -72.22 -56.53
N VAL A 471 -17.19 -72.96 -55.62
CA VAL A 471 -17.41 -72.84 -54.18
C VAL A 471 -16.06 -72.51 -53.55
N LEU A 472 -15.98 -71.39 -52.84
CA LEU A 472 -14.77 -70.97 -52.15
C LEU A 472 -14.69 -71.67 -50.79
N ASP A 473 -13.51 -72.15 -50.43
CA ASP A 473 -13.26 -72.74 -49.11
C ASP A 473 -13.15 -71.70 -47.99
N ASN A 474 -12.83 -70.45 -48.33
CA ASN A 474 -12.77 -69.32 -47.42
C ASN A 474 -13.20 -68.00 -48.07
N SER A 475 -13.36 -66.95 -47.26
CA SER A 475 -13.63 -65.59 -47.74
C SER A 475 -12.34 -64.89 -48.16
N VAL A 476 -12.46 -63.84 -48.97
CA VAL A 476 -11.39 -62.86 -49.15
C VAL A 476 -11.63 -61.72 -48.16
N VAL A 477 -10.72 -61.53 -47.20
CA VAL A 477 -10.84 -60.50 -46.16
C VAL A 477 -9.55 -59.68 -46.13
N VAL A 478 -9.72 -58.36 -46.19
CA VAL A 478 -8.63 -57.39 -46.02
C VAL A 478 -8.73 -56.81 -44.61
N SER A 479 -7.61 -56.79 -43.90
CA SER A 479 -7.50 -56.17 -42.58
C SER A 479 -6.65 -54.90 -42.69
N ASP A 480 -7.23 -53.77 -42.31
CA ASP A 480 -6.52 -52.49 -42.24
C ASP A 480 -6.37 -52.07 -40.78
N THR A 481 -5.14 -52.12 -40.28
CA THR A 481 -4.81 -51.77 -38.89
C THR A 481 -4.24 -50.36 -38.76
N ARG A 482 -4.17 -49.59 -39.86
CA ARG A 482 -3.70 -48.21 -39.86
C ARG A 482 -4.68 -47.33 -39.11
N ALA A 483 -4.16 -46.34 -38.37
CA ALA A 483 -5.01 -45.36 -37.71
C ALA A 483 -5.93 -44.65 -38.72
N THR A 484 -7.14 -44.28 -38.29
CA THR A 484 -8.13 -43.62 -39.17
C THR A 484 -7.56 -42.40 -39.90
N SER A 485 -6.67 -41.62 -39.26
CA SER A 485 -6.02 -40.45 -39.86
C SER A 485 -4.99 -40.78 -40.95
N LEU A 486 -4.56 -42.04 -41.04
CA LEU A 486 -3.59 -42.56 -42.02
C LEU A 486 -4.23 -43.51 -43.03
N ALA A 487 -5.52 -43.86 -42.85
CA ALA A 487 -6.19 -44.84 -43.69
C ALA A 487 -6.42 -44.27 -45.10
N THR A 488 -5.64 -44.75 -46.07
CA THR A 488 -5.78 -44.40 -47.49
C THR A 488 -6.63 -45.42 -48.25
N PRO A 489 -7.27 -45.02 -49.38
CA PRO A 489 -7.96 -45.94 -50.28
C PRO A 489 -7.10 -47.14 -50.72
N TRP A 490 -7.75 -48.26 -50.97
CA TRP A 490 -7.12 -49.49 -51.43
C TRP A 490 -8.05 -50.30 -52.35
N THR A 491 -7.46 -51.18 -53.15
CA THR A 491 -8.17 -52.00 -54.13
C THR A 491 -7.72 -53.45 -54.08
N VAL A 492 -8.65 -54.39 -54.27
CA VAL A 492 -8.34 -55.81 -54.46
C VAL A 492 -8.66 -56.19 -55.89
N SER A 493 -7.75 -56.91 -56.52
CA SER A 493 -7.91 -57.49 -57.84
C SER A 493 -7.65 -58.99 -57.84
N VAL A 494 -8.23 -59.69 -58.82
CA VAL A 494 -8.02 -61.11 -59.08
C VAL A 494 -7.58 -61.31 -60.53
N ALA A 495 -6.59 -62.17 -60.74
CA ALA A 495 -6.11 -62.55 -62.06
C ALA A 495 -6.00 -64.06 -62.18
N GLN A 496 -6.23 -64.59 -63.38
CA GLN A 496 -5.94 -65.98 -63.70
C GLN A 496 -4.47 -66.11 -64.11
N THR A 497 -3.64 -66.63 -63.22
CA THR A 497 -2.21 -66.83 -63.46
C THR A 497 -1.91 -68.13 -64.18
N SER A 498 -2.80 -69.12 -64.04
CA SER A 498 -2.78 -70.35 -64.84
C SER A 498 -4.20 -70.74 -65.22
N PRO A 499 -4.48 -71.02 -66.51
CA PRO A 499 -5.80 -71.47 -66.94
C PRO A 499 -6.18 -72.76 -66.23
N ILE A 500 -7.49 -72.99 -66.05
CA ILE A 500 -7.96 -74.31 -65.62
C ILE A 500 -7.68 -75.27 -66.78
N GLN A 501 -6.85 -76.28 -66.55
CA GLN A 501 -6.40 -77.20 -67.59
C GLN A 501 -6.40 -78.63 -67.09
N GLU A 502 -6.48 -79.56 -68.04
CA GLU A 502 -6.49 -80.99 -67.77
C GLU A 502 -5.17 -81.41 -67.12
N VAL A 503 -5.26 -82.19 -66.05
CA VAL A 503 -4.11 -82.68 -65.30
C VAL A 503 -4.17 -84.19 -65.09
N MET A 504 -3.00 -84.82 -65.03
CA MET A 504 -2.87 -86.23 -64.72
C MET A 504 -3.31 -86.50 -63.27
N SER A 505 -4.12 -87.52 -63.05
CA SER A 505 -4.76 -87.82 -61.76
C SER A 505 -3.77 -88.18 -60.64
N ASP A 506 -2.58 -88.68 -60.98
CA ASP A 506 -1.54 -89.14 -60.05
C ASP A 506 -0.55 -88.03 -59.66
N THR A 507 -0.19 -87.15 -60.61
CA THR A 507 0.88 -86.16 -60.46
C THR A 507 0.36 -84.72 -60.41
N GLY A 508 -0.87 -84.46 -60.87
CA GLY A 508 -1.43 -83.12 -61.02
C GLY A 508 -0.73 -82.26 -62.07
N ALA A 509 0.17 -82.84 -62.87
CA ALA A 509 0.85 -82.13 -63.95
C ALA A 509 -0.05 -82.00 -65.19
N PRO A 510 0.11 -80.94 -66.01
CA PRO A 510 -0.72 -80.72 -67.18
C PRO A 510 -0.61 -81.88 -68.18
N VAL A 511 -1.74 -82.32 -68.73
CA VAL A 511 -1.76 -83.31 -69.81
C VAL A 511 -1.30 -82.63 -71.11
N MET A 512 -0.26 -83.20 -71.75
CA MET A 512 0.27 -82.66 -73.01
C MET A 512 -0.78 -82.76 -74.13
N GLY A 513 -1.16 -81.61 -74.71
CA GLY A 513 -2.26 -81.54 -75.68
C GLY A 513 -3.66 -81.70 -75.06
N GLY A 514 -3.76 -81.67 -73.74
CA GLY A 514 -5.03 -81.76 -73.00
C GLY A 514 -5.88 -80.50 -73.10
N ILE A 515 -7.07 -80.58 -72.53
CA ILE A 515 -8.06 -79.49 -72.59
C ILE A 515 -7.62 -78.32 -71.71
N SER A 516 -7.76 -77.09 -72.21
CA SER A 516 -7.53 -75.84 -71.47
C SER A 516 -8.75 -74.93 -71.53
N PHE A 517 -9.23 -74.52 -70.37
CA PHE A 517 -10.31 -73.55 -70.18
C PHE A 517 -9.79 -72.11 -70.15
N MET A 518 -8.80 -71.79 -70.97
CA MET A 518 -8.35 -70.42 -71.16
C MET A 518 -9.51 -69.55 -71.68
N ASN A 519 -9.78 -68.42 -71.02
CA ASN A 519 -10.91 -67.52 -71.29
C ASN A 519 -12.32 -68.07 -70.98
N TYR A 520 -12.42 -69.17 -70.24
CA TYR A 520 -13.71 -69.77 -69.85
C TYR A 520 -14.07 -69.60 -68.37
N LEU A 521 -13.11 -69.16 -67.56
CA LEU A 521 -13.35 -68.77 -66.18
C LEU A 521 -13.71 -67.28 -66.14
N SER A 522 -14.77 -66.94 -65.44
CA SER A 522 -15.24 -65.56 -65.28
C SER A 522 -15.49 -65.22 -63.82
N TYR A 523 -15.32 -63.95 -63.45
CA TYR A 523 -15.76 -63.36 -62.19
C TYR A 523 -16.81 -62.30 -62.49
N ASP A 524 -18.02 -62.48 -61.94
CA ASP A 524 -19.15 -61.58 -62.15
C ASP A 524 -19.44 -61.31 -63.64
N GLY A 525 -19.38 -62.37 -64.45
CA GLY A 525 -19.64 -62.32 -65.89
C GLY A 525 -18.48 -61.80 -66.76
N GLN A 526 -17.40 -61.27 -66.17
CA GLN A 526 -16.20 -60.85 -66.89
C GLN A 526 -15.19 -62.00 -66.95
N VAL A 527 -14.64 -62.26 -68.14
CA VAL A 527 -13.64 -63.32 -68.34
C VAL A 527 -12.34 -62.96 -67.62
N LEU A 528 -11.86 -63.86 -66.78
CA LEU A 528 -10.56 -63.71 -66.12
C LEU A 528 -9.44 -64.07 -67.08
N THR A 529 -8.41 -63.25 -67.06
CA THR A 529 -7.16 -63.45 -67.82
C THR A 529 -5.98 -63.20 -66.90
N SER A 530 -4.75 -63.20 -67.43
CA SER A 530 -3.57 -62.78 -66.68
C SER A 530 -3.58 -61.29 -66.32
N ASN A 531 -4.45 -60.48 -66.93
CA ASN A 531 -4.64 -59.09 -66.54
C ASN A 531 -5.54 -59.01 -65.29
N PRO A 532 -5.09 -58.39 -64.19
CA PRO A 532 -5.87 -58.29 -62.97
C PRO A 532 -7.20 -57.54 -63.17
N GLN A 533 -8.29 -58.18 -62.78
CA GLN A 533 -9.62 -57.57 -62.71
C GLN A 533 -9.83 -57.02 -61.31
N ILE A 534 -10.18 -55.74 -61.18
CA ILE A 534 -10.56 -55.14 -59.89
C ILE A 534 -11.91 -55.73 -59.47
N ILE A 535 -11.96 -56.25 -58.25
CA ILE A 535 -13.16 -56.86 -57.67
C ILE A 535 -13.69 -56.09 -56.46
N HIS A 536 -12.85 -55.22 -55.89
CA HIS A 536 -13.24 -54.36 -54.78
C HIS A 536 -12.38 -53.10 -54.75
N SER A 537 -12.97 -51.98 -54.36
CA SER A 537 -12.27 -50.71 -54.17
C SER A 537 -12.94 -49.94 -53.05
N THR A 538 -12.14 -49.36 -52.17
CA THR A 538 -12.62 -48.45 -51.15
C THR A 538 -12.42 -47.01 -51.62
N THR A 539 -13.41 -46.14 -51.41
CA THR A 539 -13.30 -44.70 -51.70
C THR A 539 -12.67 -43.92 -50.55
N SER A 540 -12.60 -44.52 -49.37
CA SER A 540 -11.99 -44.00 -48.15
C SER A 540 -11.40 -45.16 -47.36
N GLY A 541 -10.20 -44.98 -46.79
CA GLY A 541 -9.64 -45.98 -45.88
C GLY A 541 -10.51 -46.13 -44.63
N LYS A 542 -10.66 -47.37 -44.17
CA LYS A 542 -11.42 -47.70 -42.95
C LYS A 542 -10.63 -48.73 -42.16
N THR A 543 -10.38 -48.45 -40.89
CA THR A 543 -9.72 -49.38 -39.97
C THR A 543 -10.65 -50.57 -39.67
N GLY A 544 -10.06 -51.76 -39.59
CA GLY A 544 -10.74 -53.02 -39.31
C GLY A 544 -10.81 -53.96 -40.51
N ASP A 545 -11.56 -55.05 -40.35
CA ASP A 545 -11.72 -56.07 -41.38
C ASP A 545 -12.82 -55.70 -42.38
N THR A 546 -12.51 -55.89 -43.66
CA THR A 546 -13.44 -55.74 -44.77
C THR A 546 -13.54 -57.07 -45.52
N VAL A 547 -14.73 -57.69 -45.50
CA VAL A 547 -15.02 -58.87 -46.31
C VAL A 547 -15.24 -58.42 -47.76
N VAL A 548 -14.33 -58.82 -48.63
CA VAL A 548 -14.33 -58.49 -50.06
C VAL A 548 -15.17 -59.49 -50.85
N ILE A 549 -15.00 -60.79 -50.58
CA ILE A 549 -15.84 -61.87 -51.09
C ILE A 549 -16.22 -62.73 -49.89
N ASP A 550 -17.51 -62.96 -49.69
CA ASP A 550 -18.01 -63.90 -48.70
C ASP A 550 -17.99 -65.33 -49.26
N GLY A 551 -17.19 -66.20 -48.66
CA GLY A 551 -17.07 -67.61 -49.08
C GLY A 551 -18.34 -68.44 -48.83
N LYS A 552 -19.31 -67.93 -48.05
CA LYS A 552 -20.60 -68.60 -47.81
C LYS A 552 -21.70 -68.17 -48.79
N SER A 553 -21.46 -67.10 -49.53
CA SER A 553 -22.39 -66.62 -50.55
C SER A 553 -22.20 -67.39 -51.88
N PRO A 554 -23.23 -67.46 -52.74
CA PRO A 554 -23.08 -68.03 -54.09
C PRO A 554 -21.91 -67.35 -54.82
N SER A 555 -20.97 -68.14 -55.30
CA SER A 555 -19.75 -67.61 -55.89
C SER A 555 -20.02 -66.87 -57.19
N LEU A 556 -19.34 -65.75 -57.35
CA LEU A 556 -19.30 -64.99 -58.60
C LEU A 556 -18.33 -65.62 -59.62
N PHE A 557 -17.56 -66.63 -59.23
CA PHE A 557 -16.72 -67.39 -60.15
C PHE A 557 -17.57 -68.39 -60.94
N THR A 558 -17.58 -68.23 -62.25
CA THR A 558 -18.32 -69.09 -63.16
C THR A 558 -17.40 -69.69 -64.21
N LEU A 559 -17.35 -71.02 -64.27
CA LEU A 559 -16.65 -71.78 -65.30
C LEU A 559 -17.64 -72.24 -66.38
N ARG A 560 -17.45 -71.76 -67.60
CA ARG A 560 -18.20 -72.25 -68.78
C ARG A 560 -17.47 -73.43 -69.41
N VAL A 561 -18.20 -74.50 -69.69
CA VAL A 561 -17.65 -75.76 -70.18
C VAL A 561 -18.32 -76.15 -71.50
N PRO A 562 -17.70 -75.82 -72.65
CA PRO A 562 -18.19 -76.19 -73.97
C PRO A 562 -18.30 -77.71 -74.14
N ILE A 563 -19.23 -78.17 -74.99
CA ILE A 563 -19.46 -79.60 -75.24
C ILE A 563 -18.15 -80.32 -75.63
N GLY A 564 -17.35 -79.71 -76.51
CA GLY A 564 -16.08 -80.30 -76.97
C GLY A 564 -14.98 -80.38 -75.91
N PHE A 565 -15.16 -79.72 -74.76
CA PHE A 565 -14.21 -79.69 -73.64
C PHE A 565 -14.67 -80.56 -72.47
N GLN A 566 -15.84 -81.19 -72.56
CA GLN A 566 -16.33 -82.14 -71.56
C GLN A 566 -15.67 -83.51 -71.76
N LYS A 567 -14.99 -84.02 -70.73
CA LYS A 567 -14.20 -85.26 -70.79
C LYS A 567 -14.45 -86.12 -69.55
N ALA A 568 -14.69 -87.42 -69.74
CA ALA A 568 -14.87 -88.38 -68.65
C ALA A 568 -13.52 -88.68 -67.99
N ASP A 569 -13.56 -88.97 -66.69
CA ASP A 569 -12.42 -89.42 -65.89
C ASP A 569 -11.19 -88.48 -65.95
N ALA A 570 -11.43 -87.18 -66.12
CA ALA A 570 -10.41 -86.15 -66.24
C ALA A 570 -10.45 -85.18 -65.05
N ASN A 571 -9.27 -84.82 -64.54
CA ASN A 571 -9.11 -83.81 -63.49
C ASN A 571 -8.66 -82.48 -64.10
N PHE A 572 -9.12 -81.38 -63.51
CA PHE A 572 -8.80 -80.03 -63.98
C PHE A 572 -8.32 -79.15 -62.84
N LYS A 573 -7.24 -78.40 -63.07
CA LYS A 573 -6.69 -77.45 -62.09
C LYS A 573 -6.21 -76.18 -62.78
N GLY A 574 -6.34 -75.05 -62.09
CA GLY A 574 -5.83 -73.74 -62.50
C GLY A 574 -5.45 -72.93 -61.26
N THR A 575 -4.88 -71.74 -61.47
CA THR A 575 -4.40 -70.88 -60.38
C THR A 575 -4.88 -69.45 -60.58
N LEU A 576 -5.30 -68.84 -59.48
CA LEU A 576 -5.60 -67.41 -59.40
C LEU A 576 -4.59 -66.72 -58.49
N SER A 577 -4.36 -65.43 -58.72
CA SER A 577 -3.66 -64.55 -57.78
C SER A 577 -4.58 -63.43 -57.32
N TRP A 578 -4.55 -63.17 -56.01
CA TRP A 578 -5.16 -61.99 -55.41
C TRP A 578 -4.08 -60.92 -55.24
N THR A 579 -4.41 -59.67 -55.56
CA THR A 579 -3.49 -58.55 -55.36
C THR A 579 -4.21 -57.44 -54.63
N LEU A 580 -3.65 -57.05 -53.48
CA LEU A 580 -4.05 -55.88 -52.73
C LEU A 580 -3.10 -54.74 -53.12
N THR A 581 -3.66 -53.65 -53.64
CA THR A 581 -2.93 -52.42 -53.91
C THR A 581 -3.40 -51.35 -52.94
N SER A 582 -2.49 -50.82 -52.14
CA SER A 582 -2.73 -49.68 -51.27
C SER A 582 -1.98 -48.45 -51.80
N ALA A 583 -2.51 -47.25 -51.53
CA ALA A 583 -1.69 -46.04 -51.56
C ALA A 583 -0.68 -46.10 -50.39
N PRO A 584 0.54 -45.52 -50.56
CA PRO A 584 1.72 -45.77 -49.72
C PRO A 584 1.51 -45.62 -48.22
#